data_AF-A0A4R8IID7-F1
#
_entry.id   AF-A0A4R8IID7-F1
#
_cell.length_a   1.000
_cell.length_b   1.000
_cell.length_c   1.000
_cell.angle_alpha   90.00
_cell.angle_beta   90.00
_cell.angle_gamma   90.00
#
_symmetry.space_group_name_H-M   'P 1'
#
loop_
_entity.id
_entity.type
_entity.pdbx_description
1 polymer ?
#
loop_
_entity_poly.entity_id
_entity_poly.type
_entity_poly.pdbx_seq_one_letter_code
_entity_poly.pdbx_strand_id
1 'polypeptide(L)'
;MKSLFFLFAFAIGLLSCNSRNHASDIQVIDSNDSSMTLNITDQKPEYTAIYHLLFRGIPNSNQTTPLISTSEEATEKQFPEYFKKLFNENRYKTFVTSSSKNGNGSQRVVVNTRALRLDLEQNSIIRKFGY
;
A
#
# COMPACT_ATOMS: atom_id res chain seq x y z
N MET A 1 -15.86 57.20 35.77
CA MET A 1 -16.20 56.13 36.75
C MET A 1 -16.94 55.03 36.03
N LYS A 2 -16.60 53.76 36.31
CA LYS A 2 -17.22 52.50 35.81
C LYS A 2 -16.85 52.22 34.34
N SER A 3 -16.48 51.03 33.87
CA SER A 3 -16.35 49.66 34.40
C SER A 3 -15.76 48.87 33.21
N LEU A 4 -14.65 48.15 33.35
CA LEU A 4 -14.61 46.67 33.44
C LEU A 4 -15.39 45.95 32.33
N PHE A 5 -14.68 45.30 31.40
CA PHE A 5 -14.59 43.83 31.31
C PHE A 5 -13.77 43.43 30.07
N PHE A 6 -12.59 42.84 30.30
CA PHE A 6 -11.88 42.04 29.31
C PHE A 6 -12.69 40.76 29.09
N LEU A 7 -13.10 40.50 27.84
CA LEU A 7 -13.65 39.22 27.44
C LEU A 7 -12.74 38.63 26.36
N PHE A 8 -11.89 37.72 26.83
CA PHE A 8 -10.98 36.89 26.07
C PHE A 8 -11.80 35.77 25.41
N ALA A 9 -12.20 35.94 24.15
CA ALA A 9 -12.81 34.87 23.37
C ALA A 9 -11.73 34.13 22.57
N PHE A 10 -11.03 33.22 23.26
CA PHE A 10 -10.14 32.26 22.61
C PHE A 10 -11.01 31.20 21.93
N ALA A 11 -11.32 31.42 20.65
CA ALA A 11 -12.02 30.44 19.82
C ALA A 11 -11.09 29.24 19.59
N ILE A 12 -11.29 28.18 20.37
CA ILE A 12 -10.63 26.89 20.20
C ILE A 12 -11.14 26.28 18.90
N GLY A 13 -10.30 26.34 17.86
CA GLY A 13 -10.52 25.62 16.61
C GLY A 13 -10.50 24.11 16.90
N LEU A 14 -11.67 23.49 16.91
CA LEU A 14 -11.79 22.04 16.82
C LEU A 14 -11.36 21.63 15.40
N LEU A 15 -10.08 21.33 15.25
CA LEU A 15 -9.58 20.52 14.15
C LEU A 15 -10.25 19.16 14.27
N SER A 16 -11.31 18.97 13.49
CA SER A 16 -11.91 17.67 13.24
C SER A 16 -10.89 16.82 12.48
N CYS A 17 -10.04 16.11 13.22
CA CYS A 17 -9.22 15.04 12.67
C CYS A 17 -10.13 13.86 12.32
N ASN A 18 -10.74 13.92 11.13
CA ASN A 18 -11.46 12.80 10.56
C ASN A 18 -10.43 11.82 9.99
N SER A 19 -9.68 11.13 10.87
CA SER A 19 -8.89 9.97 10.46
C SER A 19 -9.85 8.85 10.14
N ARG A 20 -10.32 8.81 8.89
CA ARG A 20 -10.90 7.61 8.33
C ARG A 20 -9.76 6.59 8.22
N ASN A 21 -9.56 5.80 9.27
CA ASN A 21 -8.76 4.59 9.21
C ASN A 21 -9.48 3.60 8.29
N HIS A 22 -9.40 3.80 6.98
CA HIS A 22 -9.69 2.76 6.00
C HIS A 22 -8.53 1.78 6.06
N ALA A 23 -8.56 0.88 7.04
CA ALA A 23 -7.73 -0.31 7.00
C ALA A 23 -8.35 -1.21 5.93
N SER A 24 -7.66 -1.38 4.80
CA SER A 24 -8.07 -2.34 3.79
C SER A 24 -8.07 -3.73 4.42
N ASP A 25 -9.18 -4.46 4.29
CA ASP A 25 -9.25 -5.85 4.74
C ASP A 25 -8.62 -6.74 3.67
N ILE A 26 -7.55 -7.45 4.03
CA ILE A 26 -6.77 -8.32 3.14
C ILE A 26 -6.80 -9.74 3.71
N GLN A 27 -7.40 -10.65 2.96
CA GLN A 27 -7.41 -12.07 3.27
C GLN A 27 -6.54 -12.83 2.26
N VAL A 28 -5.57 -13.59 2.76
CA VAL A 28 -4.76 -14.50 1.94
C VAL A 28 -5.58 -15.76 1.62
N ILE A 29 -5.68 -16.09 0.34
CA ILE A 29 -6.36 -17.30 -0.13
C ILE A 29 -5.35 -18.38 -0.50
N ASP A 30 -4.28 -17.97 -1.19
CA ASP A 30 -3.16 -18.85 -1.51
C ASP A 30 -1.87 -18.02 -1.59
N SER A 31 -0.76 -18.64 -1.23
CA SER A 31 0.56 -18.03 -1.31
C SER A 31 1.61 -19.09 -1.56
N ASN A 32 2.35 -18.91 -2.65
CA ASN A 32 3.53 -19.70 -2.97
C ASN A 32 4.71 -18.78 -3.35
N ASP A 33 5.81 -19.37 -3.80
CA ASP A 33 7.05 -18.61 -4.08
C ASP A 33 6.96 -17.68 -5.30
N SER A 34 5.97 -17.91 -6.18
CA SER A 34 5.83 -17.20 -7.45
C SER A 34 4.61 -16.29 -7.53
N SER A 35 3.56 -16.61 -6.78
CA SER A 35 2.30 -15.89 -6.84
C SER A 35 1.61 -15.82 -5.48
N MET A 36 0.76 -14.80 -5.33
CA MET A 36 -0.10 -14.63 -4.18
C MET A 36 -1.52 -14.31 -4.61
N THR A 37 -2.50 -15.00 -4.01
CA THR A 37 -3.93 -14.78 -4.23
C THR A 37 -4.54 -14.16 -2.99
N LEU A 38 -5.14 -12.99 -3.15
CA LEU A 38 -5.71 -12.18 -2.07
C LEU A 38 -7.17 -11.88 -2.35
N ASN A 39 -8.03 -11.93 -1.35
CA ASN A 39 -9.30 -11.21 -1.38
C ASN A 39 -9.09 -9.87 -0.67
N ILE A 40 -9.43 -8.76 -1.34
CA ILE A 40 -9.21 -7.42 -0.82
C ILE A 40 -10.51 -6.63 -0.86
N THR A 41 -10.88 -6.03 0.27
CA THR A 41 -12.01 -5.09 0.36
C THR A 41 -11.45 -3.66 0.40
N ASP A 42 -11.29 -3.08 -0.79
CA ASP A 42 -10.78 -1.71 -0.98
C ASP A 42 -11.34 -1.11 -2.27
N GLN A 43 -11.26 0.22 -2.42
CA GLN A 43 -11.62 0.90 -3.67
C GLN A 43 -10.63 0.60 -4.81
N LYS A 44 -9.36 0.30 -4.48
CA LYS A 44 -8.27 0.02 -5.42
C LYS A 44 -7.53 -1.27 -5.03
N PRO A 45 -8.19 -2.45 -5.11
CA PRO A 45 -7.66 -3.69 -4.56
C PRO A 45 -6.31 -4.12 -5.16
N GLU A 46 -6.10 -3.91 -6.46
CA GLU A 46 -4.81 -4.19 -7.13
C GLU A 46 -3.68 -3.30 -6.61
N TYR A 47 -3.95 -2.00 -6.44
CA TYR A 47 -2.99 -1.06 -5.86
C TYR A 47 -2.66 -1.47 -4.43
N THR A 48 -3.68 -1.74 -3.61
CA THR A 48 -3.53 -2.18 -2.22
C THR A 48 -2.67 -3.43 -2.12
N ALA A 49 -2.90 -4.43 -2.99
CA ALA A 49 -2.10 -5.66 -3.02
C ALA A 49 -0.61 -5.37 -3.22
N ILE A 50 -0.28 -4.60 -4.26
CA ILE A 50 1.11 -4.26 -4.59
C ILE A 50 1.72 -3.39 -3.50
N TYR A 51 1.01 -2.38 -3.04
CA TYR A 51 1.48 -1.47 -1.98
C TYR A 51 1.85 -2.22 -0.70
N HIS A 52 0.97 -3.12 -0.23
CA HIS A 52 1.24 -3.93 0.95
C HIS A 52 2.44 -4.85 0.75
N LEU A 53 2.54 -5.53 -0.40
CA LEU A 53 3.71 -6.37 -0.71
C LEU A 53 5.02 -5.58 -0.64
N LEU A 54 5.01 -4.33 -1.11
CA LEU A 54 6.21 -3.48 -1.13
C LEU A 54 6.58 -2.93 0.25
N PHE A 55 5.61 -2.46 1.02
CA PHE A 55 5.87 -1.59 2.18
C PHE A 55 5.39 -2.09 3.53
N ARG A 56 4.51 -3.10 3.57
CA ARG A 56 3.92 -3.60 4.83
C ARG A 56 4.17 -5.08 5.08
N GLY A 57 4.30 -5.86 4.02
CA GLY A 57 4.13 -7.31 4.07
C GLY A 57 2.65 -7.71 4.21
N ILE A 58 2.39 -9.01 4.06
CA ILE A 58 1.05 -9.59 4.17
C ILE A 58 1.10 -10.74 5.19
N PRO A 59 0.43 -10.59 6.35
CA PRO A 59 0.34 -11.64 7.36
C PRO A 59 -0.21 -12.96 6.78
N ASN A 60 0.22 -14.09 7.34
CA ASN A 60 -0.20 -15.43 6.92
C ASN A 60 0.07 -15.74 5.43
N SER A 61 1.20 -15.24 4.90
CA SER A 61 1.66 -15.50 3.52
C SER A 61 3.15 -15.82 3.49
N ASN A 62 3.70 -16.11 2.31
CA ASN A 62 5.15 -16.27 2.11
C ASN A 62 5.90 -14.92 2.07
N GLN A 63 5.17 -13.79 2.09
CA GLN A 63 5.74 -12.44 2.10
C GLN A 63 5.22 -11.67 3.33
N THR A 64 5.52 -12.17 4.53
CA THR A 64 5.12 -11.53 5.80
C THR A 64 5.82 -10.21 6.07
N THR A 65 7.01 -10.01 5.51
CA THR A 65 7.77 -8.75 5.58
C THR A 65 7.63 -7.95 4.29
N PRO A 66 7.82 -6.62 4.30
CA PRO A 66 7.87 -5.84 3.07
C PRO A 66 8.98 -6.31 2.14
N LEU A 67 8.77 -6.19 0.83
CA LEU A 67 9.79 -6.44 -0.18
C LEU A 67 10.88 -5.36 -0.18
N ILE A 68 10.54 -4.10 0.14
CA ILE A 68 11.48 -2.98 0.13
C ILE A 68 11.82 -2.52 1.55
N SER A 69 10.92 -1.74 2.16
CA SER A 69 11.09 -1.19 3.51
C SER A 69 9.74 -0.69 4.02
N THR A 70 9.63 -0.41 5.31
CA THR A 70 8.45 0.30 5.86
C THR A 70 8.54 1.82 5.73
N SER A 71 9.65 2.35 5.19
CA SER A 71 9.91 3.79 5.02
C SER A 71 9.49 4.25 3.62
N GLU A 72 8.18 4.24 3.38
CA GLU A 72 7.51 4.55 2.10
C GLU A 72 8.03 5.85 1.49
N GLU A 73 7.84 6.97 2.19
CA GLU A 73 8.20 8.30 1.69
C GLU A 73 9.69 8.44 1.34
N ALA A 74 10.57 7.88 2.17
CA ALA A 74 12.01 7.93 1.93
C ALA A 74 12.39 7.11 0.68
N THR A 75 11.79 5.94 0.53
CA THR A 75 12.02 5.03 -0.60
C THR A 75 11.51 5.65 -1.91
N GLU A 76 10.31 6.23 -1.90
CA GLU A 76 9.74 6.89 -3.07
C GLU A 76 10.55 8.12 -3.50
N LYS A 77 11.05 8.90 -2.54
CA LYS A 77 11.96 10.02 -2.79
C LYS A 77 13.31 9.58 -3.34
N GLN A 78 13.80 8.42 -2.95
CA GLN A 78 15.06 7.86 -3.43
C GLN A 78 14.96 7.38 -4.89
N PHE A 79 13.80 6.86 -5.30
CA PHE A 79 13.58 6.30 -6.63
C PHE A 79 12.36 6.90 -7.35
N PRO A 80 12.31 8.22 -7.56
CA PRO A 80 11.09 8.93 -7.96
C PRO A 80 10.58 8.48 -9.33
N GLU A 81 11.46 8.28 -10.31
CA GLU A 81 11.08 7.82 -11.66
C GLU A 81 10.53 6.40 -11.66
N TYR A 82 11.07 5.52 -10.81
CA TYR A 82 10.59 4.14 -10.70
C TYR A 82 9.15 4.12 -10.16
N PHE A 83 8.90 4.84 -9.06
CA PHE A 83 7.59 4.85 -8.41
C PHE A 83 6.54 5.66 -9.17
N LYS A 84 6.94 6.73 -9.86
CA LYS A 84 6.06 7.43 -10.81
C LYS A 84 5.53 6.46 -11.88
N LYS A 85 6.41 5.69 -12.52
CA LYS A 85 5.99 4.68 -13.50
C LYS A 85 5.16 3.58 -12.85
N LEU A 86 5.61 3.09 -11.69
CA LEU A 86 4.96 1.99 -10.98
C LEU A 86 3.51 2.35 -10.63
N PHE A 87 3.28 3.45 -9.91
CA PHE A 87 1.99 3.80 -9.35
C PHE A 87 1.19 4.82 -10.18
N ASN A 88 1.81 5.92 -10.59
CA ASN A 88 1.08 7.00 -11.26
C ASN A 88 0.72 6.63 -12.70
N GLU A 89 1.61 5.90 -13.38
CA GLU A 89 1.40 5.40 -14.75
C GLU A 89 0.81 3.97 -14.77
N ASN A 90 0.40 3.45 -13.59
CA ASN A 90 -0.24 2.15 -13.43
C ASN A 90 0.57 0.93 -13.91
N ARG A 91 1.91 1.01 -14.00
CA ARG A 91 2.75 -0.13 -14.35
C ARG A 91 2.61 -1.29 -13.36
N TYR A 92 2.20 -1.04 -12.11
CA TYR A 92 1.93 -2.10 -11.13
C TYR A 92 0.97 -3.19 -11.63
N LYS A 93 0.06 -2.83 -12.56
CA LYS A 93 -0.90 -3.76 -13.16
C LYS A 93 -0.23 -4.89 -13.95
N THR A 94 0.99 -4.69 -14.45
CA THR A 94 1.72 -5.75 -15.16
C THR A 94 2.08 -6.93 -14.26
N PHE A 95 2.08 -6.73 -12.94
CA PHE A 95 2.31 -7.79 -11.95
C PHE A 95 1.02 -8.46 -11.47
N VAL A 96 -0.15 -7.92 -11.83
CA VAL A 96 -1.46 -8.51 -11.52
C VAL A 96 -1.81 -9.49 -12.63
N THR A 97 -1.85 -10.78 -12.29
CA THR A 97 -2.18 -11.86 -13.23
C THR A 97 -3.69 -11.96 -13.45
N SER A 98 -4.49 -11.73 -12.41
CA SER A 98 -5.95 -11.67 -12.54
C SER A 98 -6.57 -10.83 -11.42
N SER A 99 -7.78 -10.36 -11.68
CA SER A 99 -8.51 -9.45 -10.80
C SER A 99 -10.01 -9.58 -11.05
N SER A 100 -10.76 -10.12 -10.09
CA SER A 100 -12.18 -10.45 -10.26
C SER A 100 -13.00 -10.18 -9.01
N LYS A 101 -14.19 -9.58 -9.16
CA LYS A 101 -15.09 -9.31 -8.03
C LYS A 101 -15.66 -10.59 -7.45
N ASN A 102 -15.72 -10.67 -6.13
CA ASN A 102 -16.43 -11.71 -5.38
C ASN A 102 -17.86 -11.25 -5.09
N GLY A 103 -18.76 -12.20 -4.78
CA GLY A 103 -20.16 -11.91 -4.45
C GLY A 103 -20.37 -11.14 -3.14
N ASN A 104 -19.35 -11.07 -2.28
CA ASN A 104 -19.39 -10.36 -0.99
C ASN A 104 -18.83 -8.92 -1.06
N GLY A 105 -18.58 -8.39 -2.26
CA GLY A 105 -18.06 -7.04 -2.45
C GLY A 105 -16.53 -6.91 -2.36
N SER A 106 -15.82 -7.96 -1.95
CA SER A 106 -14.35 -8.02 -2.07
C SER A 106 -13.93 -8.31 -3.51
N GLN A 107 -12.66 -8.09 -3.84
CA GLN A 107 -12.07 -8.43 -5.12
C GLN A 107 -10.92 -9.42 -4.93
N ARG A 108 -10.97 -10.53 -5.65
CA ARG A 108 -9.88 -11.50 -5.72
C ARG A 108 -8.81 -10.98 -6.67
N VAL A 109 -7.61 -10.77 -6.16
CA VAL A 109 -6.44 -10.30 -6.90
C VAL A 109 -5.37 -11.38 -6.84
N VAL A 110 -4.85 -11.78 -8.01
CA VAL A 110 -3.70 -12.69 -8.13
C VAL A 110 -2.50 -11.88 -8.59
N VAL A 111 -1.44 -11.86 -7.78
CA VAL A 111 -0.20 -11.13 -8.06
C VAL A 111 0.92 -12.12 -8.37
N ASN A 112 1.70 -11.86 -9.42
CA ASN A 112 2.95 -12.54 -9.70
C ASN A 112 4.07 -11.90 -8.87
N THR A 113 4.27 -12.43 -7.66
CA THR A 113 5.23 -11.90 -6.68
C THR A 113 6.68 -12.11 -7.11
N ARG A 114 6.97 -13.17 -7.88
CA ARG A 114 8.31 -13.41 -8.45
C ARG A 114 8.67 -12.34 -9.48
N ALA A 115 7.77 -12.01 -10.40
CA ALA A 115 8.00 -10.97 -11.39
C ALA A 115 8.17 -9.58 -10.74
N LEU A 116 7.37 -9.29 -9.71
CA LEU A 116 7.51 -8.05 -8.93
C LEU A 116 8.88 -7.96 -8.25
N ARG A 117 9.34 -9.03 -7.58
CA ARG A 117 10.65 -9.06 -6.94
C ARG A 117 11.78 -8.88 -7.96
N LEU A 118 11.72 -9.59 -9.08
CA LEU A 118 12.72 -9.48 -10.15
C LEU A 118 12.79 -8.05 -10.72
N ASP A 119 11.65 -7.38 -10.90
CA ASP A 119 11.63 -5.99 -11.37
C ASP A 119 12.32 -5.05 -10.37
N LEU A 120 12.08 -5.22 -9.07
CA LEU A 120 12.74 -4.43 -8.03
C LEU A 120 14.26 -4.66 -8.02
N GLU A 121 14.71 -5.90 -8.20
CA GLU A 121 16.12 -6.25 -8.29
C GLU A 121 16.79 -5.68 -9.55
N GLN A 122 16.13 -5.79 -10.71
CA GLN A 122 16.64 -5.28 -11.98
C GLN A 122 16.75 -3.76 -12.00
N ASN A 123 15.83 -3.07 -11.33
CA ASN A 123 15.85 -1.61 -11.17
C ASN A 123 16.69 -1.15 -9.96
N SER A 124 17.43 -2.05 -9.31
CA SER A 124 18.29 -1.75 -8.15
C SER A 124 17.56 -1.10 -6.96
N ILE A 125 16.26 -1.37 -6.83
CA ILE A 125 15.44 -0.92 -5.70
C ILE A 125 15.73 -1.78 -4.46
N ILE A 126 15.95 -3.07 -4.68
CA ILE A 126 16.38 -4.03 -3.67
C ILE A 126 17.61 -4.79 -4.14
N ARG A 127 18.40 -5.32 -3.20
CA ARG A 127 19.56 -6.16 -3.55
C ARG A 127 19.10 -7.48 -4.17
N LYS A 128 19.88 -7.98 -5.11
CA LYS A 128 19.75 -9.37 -5.61
C LYS A 128 20.11 -10.34 -4.49
N PHE A 129 19.31 -11.39 -4.34
CA PHE A 129 19.63 -12.51 -3.46
C PHE A 129 20.01 -13.72 -4.33
N GLY A 130 21.31 -14.03 -4.41
CA GLY A 130 21.86 -15.10 -5.25
C GLY A 130 22.56 -14.59 -6.51
N TYR A 131 23.58 -15.33 -6.97
CA TYR A 131 24.47 -15.01 -8.09
C TYR A 131 23.91 -15.50 -9.44
#